data_AF-A0A1F6G7B7-F1
#
_entry.id   AF-A0A1F6G7B7-F1
#
_cell.length_a   1.000
_cell.length_b   1.000
_cell.length_c   1.000
_cell.angle_alpha   90.00
_cell.angle_beta   90.00
_cell.angle_gamma   90.00
#
_symmetry.space_group_name_H-M   'P 1'
#
loop_
_entity.id
_entity.type
_entity.pdbx_description
1 polymer ?
#
loop_
_entity_poly.entity_id
_entity_poly.type
_entity_poly.pdbx_seq_one_letter_code
_entity_poly.pdbx_strand_id
1 'polypeptide(L)'
;MIDIKIAELVTNPYKTLGNWLKLVHETPNDIIRIAHKGNDFPLGSEVILIQILSEWFKRNNSPTWRTYIQEPSPKTNSIEGASKPKTDQITSQLQKIVESDWGYVLSSLMFWGTGKFEKANRSPIGLNLIFEKIDRQFKKFQAPISRSPESVIKGHSASLICIDPGHYKLPSLYHTVDGKLRSKIEFEQLIETVYSEFHNLKQHPKQKDYKNEDRKALIEDTSTVLYELFENTEKWGCRDHNGIRQLGARGIQLNEQTKPDVTHSDGPAKQFIESNPGTYFELSVFDTGLGLAQHRTKQRLSDLNLNEELKACKECFNANFHNGTGKGLKRLKDVIDRRKGYFQLRTGRLFLYYHGKESTKPQVTDLFDFHTNGQEISEFKAIAGTSYTILLPSKNRTK
;
A
#
# COMPACT_ATOMS: atom_id res chain seq x y z
N MET A 1 11.56 20.45 9.61
CA MET A 1 11.09 20.09 8.25
C MET A 1 11.54 18.68 7.95
N ILE A 2 10.61 17.80 7.59
CA ILE A 2 10.87 16.40 7.27
C ILE A 2 11.02 16.29 5.75
N ASP A 3 12.22 15.93 5.29
CA ASP A 3 12.50 15.74 3.86
C ASP A 3 12.52 14.25 3.51
N ILE A 4 11.50 13.82 2.78
CA ILE A 4 11.28 12.44 2.34
C ILE A 4 11.77 12.33 0.90
N LYS A 5 12.97 11.79 0.74
CA LYS A 5 13.56 11.53 -0.57
C LYS A 5 13.39 10.06 -0.89
N ILE A 6 12.48 9.74 -1.81
CA ILE A 6 12.22 8.34 -2.20
C ILE A 6 13.49 7.60 -2.65
N ALA A 7 14.46 8.31 -3.25
CA ALA A 7 15.76 7.75 -3.60
C ALA A 7 16.55 7.17 -2.40
N GLU A 8 16.29 7.62 -1.16
CA GLU A 8 16.91 7.06 0.05
C GLU A 8 16.37 5.66 0.42
N LEU A 9 15.23 5.25 -0.15
CA LEU A 9 14.70 3.89 0.02
C LEU A 9 15.52 2.86 -0.76
N VAL A 10 16.21 3.26 -1.83
CA VAL A 10 16.96 2.34 -2.71
C VAL A 10 18.06 1.60 -1.96
N THR A 11 18.74 2.26 -1.02
CA THR A 11 19.93 1.68 -0.37
C THR A 11 19.62 0.97 0.94
N ASN A 12 18.63 1.44 1.69
CA ASN A 12 18.27 0.84 2.98
C ASN A 12 16.82 1.18 3.35
N PRO A 13 15.83 0.52 2.72
CA PRO A 13 14.43 0.90 2.82
C PRO A 13 13.94 0.99 4.25
N TYR A 14 14.20 -0.05 5.04
CA TYR A 14 13.59 -0.19 6.36
C TYR A 14 14.26 0.70 7.41
N LYS A 15 15.58 0.94 7.30
CA LYS A 15 16.25 1.96 8.11
C LYS A 15 15.76 3.36 7.75
N THR A 16 15.63 3.67 6.46
CA THR A 16 15.11 4.96 5.98
C THR A 16 13.68 5.19 6.47
N LEU A 17 12.79 4.21 6.32
CA LEU A 17 11.41 4.26 6.84
C LEU A 17 11.40 4.42 8.37
N GLY A 18 12.25 3.71 9.10
CA GLY A 18 12.38 3.84 10.55
C GLY A 18 12.82 5.24 10.98
N ASN A 19 13.75 5.86 10.24
CA ASN A 19 14.18 7.23 10.46
C ASN A 19 13.04 8.23 10.17
N TRP A 20 12.32 8.07 9.06
CA TRP A 20 11.19 8.95 8.73
C TRP A 20 10.06 8.83 9.76
N LEU A 21 9.74 7.62 10.21
CA LEU A 21 8.76 7.39 11.26
C LEU A 21 9.18 8.04 12.59
N LYS A 22 10.46 7.95 12.95
CA LYS A 22 11.02 8.66 14.12
C LYS A 22 10.84 10.17 13.98
N LEU A 23 11.23 10.74 12.83
CA LEU A 23 11.07 12.18 12.55
C LEU A 23 9.61 12.61 12.65
N VAL A 24 8.70 11.88 12.00
CA VAL A 24 7.25 12.16 12.06
C VAL A 24 6.71 12.16 13.50
N HIS A 25 7.20 11.26 14.36
CA HIS A 25 6.81 11.21 15.76
C HIS A 25 7.40 12.34 16.61
N GLU A 26 8.65 12.71 16.37
CA GLU A 26 9.36 13.73 17.15
C GLU A 26 9.00 15.16 16.74
N THR A 27 8.58 15.36 15.48
CA THR A 27 8.25 16.68 14.93
C THR A 27 6.85 16.68 14.30
N PRO A 28 5.76 16.59 15.09
CA PRO A 28 4.41 16.52 14.55
C PRO A 28 4.11 17.74 13.66
N ASN A 29 4.36 18.97 14.16
CA ASN A 29 4.05 20.22 13.46
C ASN A 29 5.00 20.59 12.30
N ASP A 30 5.91 19.70 11.93
CA ASP A 30 6.87 20.00 10.88
C ASP A 30 6.29 19.83 9.47
N ILE A 31 6.78 20.63 8.55
CA ILE A 31 6.45 20.50 7.13
C ILE A 31 7.05 19.21 6.56
N ILE A 32 6.23 18.40 5.90
CA ILE A 32 6.68 17.30 5.05
C ILE A 32 6.97 17.79 3.64
N ARG A 33 8.12 17.35 3.11
CA ARG A 33 8.52 17.50 1.72
C ARG A 33 8.74 16.11 1.11
N ILE A 34 8.12 15.81 -0.02
CA ILE A 34 8.28 14.52 -0.72
C ILE A 34 8.71 14.79 -2.17
N ALA A 35 9.72 14.04 -2.64
CA ALA A 35 10.17 14.12 -4.03
C ALA A 35 9.09 13.59 -5.00
N HIS A 36 8.93 14.25 -6.15
CA HIS A 36 7.92 13.88 -7.17
C HIS A 36 8.32 12.68 -8.04
N LYS A 37 9.52 12.13 -7.85
CA LYS A 37 10.04 10.97 -8.59
C LYS A 37 10.36 9.86 -7.61
N GLY A 38 9.78 8.71 -7.86
CA GLY A 38 9.96 7.47 -7.13
C GLY A 38 9.30 6.39 -7.96
N ASN A 39 10.04 5.79 -8.88
CA ASN A 39 9.49 4.77 -9.76
C ASN A 39 9.66 3.37 -9.17
N ASP A 40 10.58 3.20 -8.22
CA ASP A 40 10.98 1.90 -7.72
C ASP A 40 10.93 1.90 -6.19
N PHE A 41 9.86 1.32 -5.65
CA PHE A 41 9.71 1.09 -4.22
C PHE A 41 10.19 -0.32 -3.88
N PRO A 42 11.06 -0.45 -2.86
CA PRO A 42 11.28 -1.70 -2.17
C PRO A 42 9.97 -2.39 -1.79
N LEU A 43 9.94 -3.72 -1.81
CA LEU A 43 8.73 -4.52 -1.56
C LEU A 43 7.99 -4.06 -0.29
N GLY A 44 6.76 -3.57 -0.46
CA GLY A 44 5.89 -3.09 0.62
C GLY A 44 6.32 -1.79 1.31
N SER A 45 7.40 -1.13 0.89
CA SER A 45 7.83 0.14 1.49
C SER A 45 6.86 1.29 1.20
N GLU A 46 6.18 1.24 0.05
CA GLU A 46 5.16 2.20 -0.34
C GLU A 46 3.99 2.24 0.66
N VAL A 47 3.41 1.08 0.98
CA VAL A 47 2.32 1.01 1.98
C VAL A 47 2.74 1.46 3.37
N ILE A 48 3.99 1.19 3.77
CA ILE A 48 4.53 1.68 5.05
C ILE A 48 4.66 3.20 5.03
N LEU A 49 5.13 3.79 3.92
CA LEU A 49 5.16 5.24 3.76
C LEU A 49 3.75 5.85 3.84
N ILE A 50 2.74 5.22 3.23
CA ILE A 50 1.35 5.66 3.35
C ILE A 50 0.90 5.65 4.83
N GLN A 51 1.24 4.61 5.59
CA GLN A 51 0.92 4.53 7.02
C GLN A 51 1.63 5.62 7.84
N ILE A 52 2.92 5.86 7.58
CA ILE A 52 3.70 6.94 8.21
C ILE A 52 3.04 8.30 7.97
N LEU A 53 2.70 8.58 6.70
CA LEU A 53 2.07 9.84 6.32
C LEU A 53 0.68 9.96 6.95
N SER A 54 -0.12 8.90 6.93
CA SER A 54 -1.45 8.89 7.54
C SER A 54 -1.39 9.21 9.04
N GLU A 55 -0.43 8.64 9.77
CA GLU A 55 -0.23 8.95 11.18
C GLU A 55 0.20 10.38 11.42
N TRP A 56 1.11 10.90 10.58
CA TRP A 56 1.47 12.31 10.62
C TRP A 56 0.23 13.20 10.43
N PHE A 57 -0.60 12.91 9.44
CA PHE A 57 -1.83 13.65 9.17
C PHE A 57 -2.78 13.66 10.36
N LYS A 58 -3.04 12.50 11.00
CA LYS A 58 -3.92 12.41 12.18
C LYS A 58 -3.47 13.28 13.35
N ARG A 59 -2.15 13.39 13.55
CA ARG A 59 -1.58 14.09 14.71
C ARG A 59 -1.49 15.60 14.51
N ASN A 60 -1.69 16.06 13.29
CA ASN A 60 -1.56 17.46 12.92
C ASN A 60 -2.92 18.13 12.75
N ASN A 61 -3.19 19.14 13.56
CA ASN A 61 -4.42 19.94 13.45
C ASN A 61 -4.44 20.83 12.19
N SER A 62 -3.30 21.05 11.54
CA SER A 62 -3.17 21.86 10.31
C SER A 62 -1.98 21.38 9.47
N PRO A 63 -2.06 20.17 8.90
CA PRO A 63 -0.95 19.56 8.17
C PRO A 63 -0.61 20.41 6.94
N THR A 64 0.65 20.85 6.84
CA THR A 64 1.11 21.67 5.71
C THR A 64 2.05 20.87 4.83
N TRP A 65 1.68 20.70 3.56
CA TRP A 65 2.51 19.99 2.59
C TRP A 65 3.23 20.98 1.67
N ARG A 66 4.56 20.84 1.57
CA ARG A 66 5.38 21.64 0.65
C ARG A 66 5.97 20.76 -0.43
N THR A 67 5.75 21.16 -1.67
CA THR A 67 6.29 20.47 -2.84
C THR A 67 7.55 21.17 -3.35
N TYR A 68 8.37 20.42 -4.11
CA TYR A 68 9.59 20.90 -4.76
C TYR A 68 9.31 21.83 -5.97
N ILE A 69 8.28 22.67 -5.91
CA ILE A 69 8.04 23.65 -6.96
C ILE A 69 9.04 24.78 -6.77
N GLN A 70 10.18 24.67 -7.45
CA GLN A 70 11.09 25.78 -7.59
C GLN A 70 10.42 26.80 -8.50
N GLU A 71 10.35 28.07 -8.06
CA GLU A 71 10.10 29.13 -9.03
C GLU A 71 11.23 29.09 -10.06
N PRO A 72 10.91 29.20 -11.36
CA PRO A 72 11.94 29.26 -12.38
C PRO A 72 12.96 30.33 -12.01
N SER A 73 14.25 29.97 -12.02
CA SER A 73 15.31 30.92 -11.71
C SER A 73 15.16 32.14 -12.63
N PRO A 74 15.37 33.37 -12.15
CA PRO A 74 15.28 34.57 -13.00
C PRO A 74 16.23 34.54 -14.21
N LYS A 75 17.22 33.64 -14.21
CA LYS A 75 18.34 33.64 -15.16
C LYS A 75 18.12 32.82 -16.44
N THR A 76 16.98 32.15 -16.61
CA THR A 76 16.70 31.31 -17.81
C THR A 76 15.83 31.98 -18.87
N ASN A 77 15.52 33.28 -18.76
CA ASN A 77 14.63 33.99 -19.70
C ASN A 77 15.37 34.80 -20.79
N SER A 78 16.64 34.53 -21.08
CA SER A 78 17.40 35.28 -22.09
C SER A 78 17.63 34.51 -23.41
N ILE A 79 16.78 33.55 -23.76
CA ILE A 79 16.79 32.98 -25.12
C ILE A 79 15.36 33.07 -25.67
N GLU A 80 15.21 33.87 -26.72
CA GLU A 80 13.97 34.19 -27.41
C GLU A 80 13.31 32.94 -27.99
N GLY A 81 12.00 32.79 -27.72
CA GLY A 81 11.18 31.71 -28.29
C GLY A 81 10.11 31.22 -27.31
N ALA A 82 9.01 31.97 -27.20
CA ALA A 82 7.78 31.62 -26.47
C ALA A 82 7.95 31.34 -24.96
N SER A 83 8.04 32.40 -24.15
CA SER A 83 7.92 32.31 -22.69
C SER A 83 6.49 31.90 -22.30
N LYS A 84 6.28 30.64 -21.92
CA LYS A 84 5.06 30.27 -21.18
C LYS A 84 4.98 31.12 -19.90
N PRO A 85 3.83 31.72 -19.56
CA PRO A 85 3.71 32.55 -18.36
C PRO A 85 4.09 31.75 -17.09
N LYS A 86 4.70 32.42 -16.10
CA LYS A 86 5.20 31.79 -14.85
C LYS A 86 4.14 30.94 -14.13
N THR A 87 2.86 31.32 -14.24
CA THR A 87 1.70 30.59 -13.71
C THR A 87 1.54 29.20 -14.33
N ASP A 88 1.88 29.02 -15.61
CA ASP A 88 1.77 27.75 -16.32
C ASP A 88 2.82 26.74 -15.88
N GLN A 89 4.00 27.20 -15.48
CA GLN A 89 5.11 26.30 -15.09
C GLN A 89 4.90 25.72 -13.69
N ILE A 90 4.41 26.53 -12.74
CA ILE A 90 3.99 26.08 -11.40
C ILE A 90 2.83 25.10 -11.52
N THR A 91 1.84 25.42 -12.36
CA THR A 91 0.71 24.53 -12.67
C THR A 91 1.19 23.22 -13.28
N SER A 92 2.19 23.26 -14.17
CA SER A 92 2.77 22.06 -14.79
C SER A 92 3.52 21.16 -13.78
N GLN A 93 4.27 21.73 -12.83
CA GLN A 93 4.97 20.93 -11.81
C GLN A 93 4.00 20.34 -10.78
N LEU A 94 3.01 21.10 -10.33
CA LEU A 94 1.91 20.58 -9.52
C LEU A 94 1.16 19.48 -10.23
N GLN A 95 0.90 19.69 -11.52
CA GLN A 95 0.25 18.71 -12.36
C GLN A 95 1.07 17.42 -12.40
N LYS A 96 2.38 17.47 -12.61
CA LYS A 96 3.24 16.27 -12.55
C LYS A 96 3.16 15.53 -11.21
N ILE A 97 3.04 16.27 -10.10
CA ILE A 97 2.91 15.70 -8.76
C ILE A 97 1.55 15.05 -8.57
N VAL A 98 0.46 15.74 -8.91
CA VAL A 98 -0.91 15.21 -8.82
C VAL A 98 -1.13 14.03 -9.77
N GLU A 99 -0.49 14.07 -10.93
CA GLU A 99 -0.51 13.00 -11.95
C GLU A 99 0.48 11.86 -11.68
N SER A 100 1.29 11.97 -10.61
CA SER A 100 2.10 10.88 -10.10
C SER A 100 1.24 9.94 -9.25
N ASP A 101 1.69 8.70 -9.07
CA ASP A 101 0.96 7.71 -8.27
C ASP A 101 0.82 8.14 -6.80
N TRP A 102 1.79 8.93 -6.31
CA TRP A 102 1.76 9.59 -5.00
C TRP A 102 0.82 10.78 -4.91
N GLY A 103 0.54 11.42 -6.04
CA GLY A 103 -0.38 12.55 -6.11
C GLY A 103 -1.73 12.20 -5.55
N TYR A 104 -2.23 11.00 -5.86
CA TYR A 104 -3.48 10.47 -5.32
C TYR A 104 -3.39 10.22 -3.80
N VAL A 105 -2.44 9.41 -3.34
CA VAL A 105 -2.24 9.09 -1.91
C VAL A 105 -2.24 10.36 -1.08
N LEU A 106 -1.39 11.32 -1.48
CA LEU A 106 -1.18 12.56 -0.76
C LEU A 106 -2.42 13.44 -0.82
N SER A 107 -3.08 13.52 -1.97
CA SER A 107 -4.30 14.31 -2.08
C SER A 107 -5.43 13.72 -1.25
N SER A 108 -5.61 12.40 -1.24
CA SER A 108 -6.58 11.73 -0.39
C SER A 108 -6.29 11.95 1.09
N LEU A 109 -5.02 11.93 1.50
CA LEU A 109 -4.63 12.23 2.88
C LEU A 109 -4.85 13.70 3.24
N MET A 110 -4.65 14.62 2.29
CA MET A 110 -4.92 16.04 2.47
C MET A 110 -6.42 16.34 2.60
N PHE A 111 -7.28 15.61 1.88
CA PHE A 111 -8.75 15.71 2.01
C PHE A 111 -9.27 15.34 3.40
N TRP A 112 -8.49 14.60 4.18
CA TRP A 112 -8.82 14.26 5.55
C TRP A 112 -8.69 15.43 6.53
N GLY A 113 -7.97 16.50 6.16
CA GLY A 113 -7.70 17.64 7.05
C GLY A 113 -7.90 19.01 6.40
N THR A 114 -7.62 20.07 7.16
CA THR A 114 -7.55 21.47 6.68
C THR A 114 -6.24 21.76 5.94
N GLY A 115 -5.65 20.73 5.31
CA GLY A 115 -4.32 20.78 4.76
C GLY A 115 -4.20 21.80 3.63
N LYS A 116 -3.03 22.43 3.52
CA LYS A 116 -2.73 23.39 2.46
C LYS A 116 -1.51 22.96 1.65
N PHE A 117 -1.57 23.23 0.36
CA PHE A 117 -0.44 23.09 -0.55
C PHE A 117 0.25 24.45 -0.63
N GLU A 118 1.54 24.49 -0.32
CA GLU A 118 2.36 25.70 -0.43
C GLU A 118 3.46 25.52 -1.47
N LYS A 119 3.75 26.59 -2.21
CA LYS A 119 4.96 26.67 -3.04
C LYS A 119 6.21 26.78 -2.17
N ALA A 120 7.40 26.66 -2.76
CA ALA A 120 8.67 26.84 -2.05
C ALA A 120 8.77 28.21 -1.35
N ASN A 121 8.15 29.25 -1.89
CA ASN A 121 8.08 30.59 -1.29
C ASN A 121 6.93 30.81 -0.30
N ARG A 122 6.26 29.74 0.16
CA ARG A 122 5.13 29.75 1.10
C ARG A 122 3.83 30.39 0.59
N SER A 123 3.77 30.78 -0.67
CA SER A 123 2.48 31.21 -1.24
C SER A 123 1.52 30.01 -1.33
N PRO A 124 0.24 30.18 -0.92
CA PRO A 124 -0.73 29.10 -0.97
C PRO A 124 -1.07 28.76 -2.43
N ILE A 125 -1.31 27.49 -2.68
CA ILE A 125 -1.86 27.01 -3.94
C ILE A 125 -3.35 26.79 -3.73
N GLY A 126 -4.18 27.47 -4.53
CA GLY A 126 -5.63 27.35 -4.44
C GLY A 126 -6.05 25.90 -4.70
N LEU A 127 -6.69 25.26 -3.72
CA LEU A 127 -7.13 23.87 -3.82
C LEU A 127 -8.07 23.65 -5.01
N ASN A 128 -8.89 24.63 -5.39
CA ASN A 128 -9.78 24.57 -6.56
C ASN A 128 -9.02 24.29 -7.87
N LEU A 129 -7.79 24.80 -8.02
CA LEU A 129 -6.94 24.54 -9.21
C LEU A 129 -6.45 23.09 -9.28
N ILE A 130 -6.44 22.41 -8.13
CA ILE A 130 -5.94 21.06 -7.98
C ILE A 130 -7.11 20.07 -7.88
N PHE A 131 -8.25 20.46 -7.32
CA PHE A 131 -9.39 19.58 -7.03
C PHE A 131 -9.93 18.88 -8.26
N GLU A 132 -10.16 19.60 -9.36
CA GLU A 132 -10.65 18.97 -10.60
C GLU A 132 -9.63 17.95 -11.14
N LYS A 133 -8.33 18.24 -11.01
CA LYS A 133 -7.26 17.33 -11.43
C LYS A 133 -7.13 16.13 -10.50
N ILE A 134 -7.27 16.34 -9.19
CA ILE A 134 -7.30 15.25 -8.21
C ILE A 134 -8.51 14.37 -8.43
N ASP A 135 -9.71 14.93 -8.64
CA ASP A 135 -10.92 14.17 -8.95
C ASP A 135 -10.77 13.39 -10.26
N ARG A 136 -10.16 14.00 -11.28
CA ARG A 136 -9.85 13.30 -12.54
C ARG A 136 -8.84 12.17 -12.33
N GLN A 137 -7.77 12.39 -11.56
CA GLN A 137 -6.81 11.34 -11.23
C GLN A 137 -7.44 10.27 -10.36
N PHE A 138 -8.26 10.64 -9.39
CA PHE A 138 -9.04 9.74 -8.55
C PHE A 138 -9.91 8.81 -9.39
N LYS A 139 -10.63 9.38 -10.37
CA LYS A 139 -11.40 8.60 -11.35
C LYS A 139 -10.48 7.68 -12.16
N LYS A 140 -9.30 8.12 -12.59
CA LYS A 140 -8.31 7.28 -13.30
C LYS A 140 -7.73 6.14 -12.45
N PHE A 141 -7.40 6.39 -11.19
CA PHE A 141 -6.95 5.37 -10.22
C PHE A 141 -8.05 4.35 -9.90
N GLN A 142 -9.31 4.77 -9.93
CA GLN A 142 -10.47 3.88 -9.86
C GLN A 142 -10.78 3.16 -11.19
N ALA A 143 -10.13 3.55 -12.28
CA ALA A 143 -10.56 3.19 -13.62
C ALA A 143 -10.08 1.86 -14.23
N PRO A 144 -9.46 0.89 -13.52
CA PRO A 144 -9.57 -0.49 -14.00
C PRO A 144 -11.04 -0.87 -14.28
N ILE A 145 -12.00 -0.25 -13.57
CA ILE A 145 -13.42 -0.67 -13.54
C ILE A 145 -14.35 0.35 -14.23
N SER A 146 -13.91 1.58 -14.45
CA SER A 146 -14.69 2.65 -15.11
C SER A 146 -14.24 2.80 -16.55
N ARG A 147 -15.12 2.49 -17.52
CA ARG A 147 -14.92 2.63 -18.97
C ARG A 147 -14.85 4.11 -19.42
N SER A 148 -13.98 4.92 -18.83
CA SER A 148 -13.70 6.25 -19.37
C SER A 148 -12.63 6.13 -20.46
N PRO A 149 -12.75 6.80 -21.63
CA PRO A 149 -11.71 6.83 -22.66
C PRO A 149 -10.34 7.34 -22.17
N GLU A 150 -10.29 7.97 -21.00
CA GLU A 150 -9.10 8.57 -20.40
C GLU A 150 -8.36 7.67 -19.39
N SER A 151 -8.86 6.45 -19.14
CA SER A 151 -8.26 5.53 -18.18
C SER A 151 -7.16 4.70 -18.83
N VAL A 152 -5.93 5.00 -18.44
CA VAL A 152 -4.76 4.22 -18.82
C VAL A 152 -4.16 3.71 -17.51
N ILE A 153 -4.21 2.39 -17.30
CA ILE A 153 -3.35 1.76 -16.31
C ILE A 153 -1.92 1.99 -16.76
N LYS A 154 -1.16 2.74 -15.97
CA LYS A 154 0.24 3.05 -16.28
C LYS A 154 1.09 1.85 -15.86
N GLY A 155 1.48 1.02 -16.83
CA GLY A 155 2.33 -0.14 -16.58
C GLY A 155 1.57 -1.32 -15.98
N HIS A 156 2.21 -2.07 -15.09
CA HIS A 156 1.63 -3.26 -14.46
C HIS A 156 1.37 -3.02 -12.96
N SER A 157 0.73 -1.90 -12.61
CA SER A 157 0.40 -1.52 -11.23
C SER A 157 -1.02 -0.97 -11.11
N ALA A 158 -1.68 -1.24 -9.99
CA ALA A 158 -2.98 -0.69 -9.62
C ALA A 158 -3.05 -0.42 -8.11
N SER A 159 -3.50 0.78 -7.72
CA SER A 159 -3.66 1.18 -6.32
C SER A 159 -5.09 1.63 -6.02
N LEU A 160 -5.69 1.08 -4.96
CA LEU A 160 -7.04 1.36 -4.49
C LEU A 160 -6.99 1.74 -3.00
N ILE A 161 -7.06 3.03 -2.66
CA ILE A 161 -6.90 3.53 -1.29
C ILE A 161 -8.16 4.25 -0.79
N CYS A 162 -8.74 3.75 0.29
CA CYS A 162 -9.83 4.40 1.02
C CYS A 162 -9.27 5.21 2.18
N ILE A 163 -9.71 6.47 2.33
CA ILE A 163 -9.33 7.32 3.46
C ILE A 163 -10.61 7.83 4.13
N ASP A 164 -10.90 7.36 5.34
CA ASP A 164 -12.04 7.78 6.16
C ASP A 164 -11.75 9.15 6.81
N PRO A 165 -12.74 10.07 6.92
CA PRO A 165 -14.16 9.93 6.58
C PRO A 165 -14.44 10.38 5.15
N GLY A 166 -13.42 10.50 4.29
CA GLY A 166 -13.57 10.96 2.92
C GLY A 166 -14.78 10.29 2.28
N HIS A 167 -15.68 11.10 1.72
CA HIS A 167 -17.02 10.70 1.23
C HIS A 167 -17.01 9.60 0.14
N TYR A 168 -15.85 9.03 -0.16
CA TYR A 168 -15.63 8.10 -1.23
C TYR A 168 -15.10 6.78 -0.66
N LYS A 169 -16.00 6.01 -0.06
CA LYS A 169 -15.80 4.55 -0.05
C LYS A 169 -15.64 4.13 -1.51
N LEU A 170 -14.49 3.56 -1.85
CA LEU A 170 -14.16 3.26 -3.23
C LEU A 170 -15.23 2.32 -3.82
N PRO A 171 -15.90 2.71 -4.91
CA PRO A 171 -16.90 1.85 -5.54
C PRO A 171 -16.34 0.49 -5.96
N SER A 172 -15.03 0.38 -6.14
CA SER A 172 -14.32 -0.87 -6.45
C SER A 172 -14.32 -1.87 -5.29
N LEU A 173 -14.42 -1.39 -4.05
CA LEU A 173 -14.31 -2.21 -2.83
C LEU A 173 -15.62 -2.24 -2.05
N TYR A 174 -16.46 -1.23 -2.21
CA TYR A 174 -17.72 -1.07 -1.50
C TYR A 174 -18.88 -0.81 -2.47
N HIS A 175 -20.08 -1.20 -2.07
CA HIS A 175 -21.30 -0.76 -2.74
C HIS A 175 -21.56 0.72 -2.41
N THR A 176 -21.84 1.52 -3.43
CA THR A 176 -22.11 2.96 -3.27
C THR A 176 -23.41 3.25 -2.53
N VAL A 177 -24.38 2.34 -2.62
CA VAL A 177 -25.73 2.53 -2.06
C VAL A 177 -25.74 2.36 -0.53
N ASP A 178 -25.17 1.27 -0.03
CA ASP A 178 -25.22 0.94 1.41
C ASP A 178 -23.85 0.99 2.10
N GLY A 179 -22.78 1.29 1.35
CA GLY A 179 -21.42 1.37 1.86
C GLY A 179 -20.88 0.05 2.40
N LYS A 180 -21.52 -1.09 2.11
CA LYS A 180 -21.03 -2.41 2.52
C LYS A 180 -19.86 -2.83 1.65
N LEU A 181 -18.97 -3.63 2.24
CA LEU A 181 -17.91 -4.28 1.50
C LEU A 181 -18.52 -5.19 0.43
N ARG A 182 -17.97 -5.13 -0.79
CA ARG A 182 -18.37 -6.02 -1.88
C ARG A 182 -18.09 -7.47 -1.53
N SER A 183 -18.83 -8.37 -2.15
CA SER A 183 -18.70 -9.81 -1.95
C SER A 183 -17.38 -10.36 -2.49
N LYS A 184 -17.01 -11.58 -2.06
CA LYS A 184 -15.83 -12.29 -2.57
C LYS A 184 -15.84 -12.44 -4.10
N ILE A 185 -17.02 -12.72 -4.69
CA ILE A 185 -17.19 -12.88 -6.14
C ILE A 185 -16.87 -11.57 -6.87
N GLU A 186 -17.28 -10.43 -6.32
CA GLU A 186 -16.98 -9.13 -6.91
C GLU A 186 -15.50 -8.76 -6.77
N PHE A 187 -14.82 -9.20 -5.69
CA PHE A 187 -13.37 -9.09 -5.57
C PHE A 187 -12.64 -9.95 -6.60
N GLU A 188 -13.19 -11.10 -6.98
CA GLU A 188 -12.66 -11.94 -8.06
C GLU A 188 -12.77 -11.22 -9.42
N GLN A 189 -13.93 -10.64 -9.72
CA GLN A 189 -14.15 -9.83 -10.92
C GLN A 189 -13.22 -8.60 -10.98
N LEU A 190 -12.96 -7.98 -9.82
CA LEU A 190 -11.99 -6.89 -9.68
C LEU A 190 -10.58 -7.36 -10.09
N ILE A 191 -10.11 -8.47 -9.53
CA ILE A 191 -8.78 -9.03 -9.85
C ILE A 191 -8.69 -9.45 -11.32
N GLU A 192 -9.72 -10.09 -11.86
CA GLU A 192 -9.78 -10.47 -13.28
C GLU A 192 -9.67 -9.24 -14.19
N THR A 193 -10.33 -8.15 -13.81
CA THR A 193 -10.25 -6.87 -14.53
C THR A 193 -8.84 -6.31 -14.49
N VAL A 194 -8.23 -6.20 -13.30
CA VAL A 194 -6.85 -5.69 -13.14
C VAL A 194 -5.86 -6.55 -13.93
N TYR A 195 -5.95 -7.87 -13.81
CA TYR A 195 -5.10 -8.80 -14.54
C TYR A 195 -5.24 -8.64 -16.06
N SER A 196 -6.47 -8.55 -16.56
CA SER A 196 -6.74 -8.38 -18.00
C SER A 196 -6.13 -7.11 -18.58
N GLU A 197 -6.11 -6.04 -17.77
CA GLU A 197 -5.51 -4.76 -18.15
C GLU A 197 -3.98 -4.82 -18.13
N PHE A 198 -3.36 -5.40 -17.09
CA PHE A 198 -1.90 -5.60 -17.04
C PHE A 198 -1.37 -6.30 -18.30
N HIS A 199 -2.13 -7.26 -18.82
CA HIS A 199 -1.74 -8.06 -19.98
C HIS A 199 -2.33 -7.59 -21.32
N ASN A 200 -3.03 -6.45 -21.37
CA ASN A 200 -3.69 -5.94 -22.57
C ASN A 200 -4.54 -6.99 -23.31
N LEU A 201 -5.19 -7.91 -22.58
CA LEU A 201 -5.90 -9.05 -23.17
C LEU A 201 -7.06 -8.62 -24.09
N LYS A 202 -7.59 -7.41 -23.89
CA LYS A 202 -8.65 -6.81 -24.72
C LYS A 202 -8.19 -6.47 -26.14
N GLN A 203 -6.89 -6.22 -26.36
CA GLN A 203 -6.34 -5.83 -27.66
C GLN A 203 -5.82 -7.03 -28.47
N HIS A 204 -5.56 -8.17 -27.82
CA HIS A 204 -5.02 -9.37 -28.46
C HIS A 204 -5.78 -10.65 -28.08
N PRO A 205 -7.06 -10.80 -28.50
CA PRO A 205 -7.91 -11.95 -28.15
C PRO A 205 -7.43 -13.30 -28.70
N LYS A 206 -6.40 -13.32 -29.56
CA LYS A 206 -5.84 -14.52 -30.20
C LYS A 206 -4.51 -15.01 -29.61
N GLN A 207 -4.03 -14.45 -28.51
CA GLN A 207 -2.91 -15.07 -27.77
C GLN A 207 -3.37 -16.43 -27.24
N LYS A 208 -2.93 -17.51 -27.91
CA LYS A 208 -3.26 -18.90 -27.62
C LYS A 208 -3.13 -19.20 -26.12
N ASP A 209 -4.26 -19.51 -25.50
CA ASP A 209 -4.64 -20.54 -24.49
C ASP A 209 -3.60 -21.28 -23.62
N TYR A 210 -2.32 -20.95 -23.65
CA TYR A 210 -1.36 -21.51 -22.70
C TYR A 210 -1.62 -20.90 -21.32
N LYS A 211 -2.47 -21.63 -20.59
CA LYS A 211 -2.79 -21.61 -19.15
C LYS A 211 -4.00 -20.78 -18.71
N ASN A 212 -5.16 -21.03 -19.33
CA ASN A 212 -6.44 -20.57 -18.77
C ASN A 212 -6.63 -21.06 -17.32
N GLU A 213 -6.15 -22.27 -16.99
CA GLU A 213 -6.21 -22.83 -15.63
C GLU A 213 -5.25 -22.17 -14.63
N ASP A 214 -3.96 -21.97 -14.94
CA ASP A 214 -3.06 -21.30 -13.97
C ASP A 214 -3.44 -19.84 -13.76
N ARG A 215 -3.90 -19.16 -14.83
CA ARG A 215 -4.44 -17.80 -14.74
C ARG A 215 -5.67 -17.77 -13.84
N LYS A 216 -6.64 -18.65 -14.09
CA LYS A 216 -7.85 -18.76 -13.29
C LYS A 216 -7.50 -19.04 -11.83
N ALA A 217 -6.61 -20.00 -11.58
CA ALA A 217 -6.13 -20.29 -10.24
C ALA A 217 -5.45 -19.07 -9.60
N LEU A 218 -4.67 -18.27 -10.35
CA LEU A 218 -3.99 -17.08 -9.82
C LEU A 218 -5.01 -16.01 -9.42
N ILE A 219 -6.02 -15.79 -10.26
CA ILE A 219 -7.11 -14.86 -9.99
C ILE A 219 -7.89 -15.31 -8.75
N GLU A 220 -8.27 -16.59 -8.66
CA GLU A 220 -8.98 -17.16 -7.52
C GLU A 220 -8.17 -17.07 -6.21
N ASP A 221 -6.87 -17.34 -6.28
CA ASP A 221 -5.96 -17.29 -5.14
C ASP A 221 -5.75 -15.86 -4.65
N THR A 222 -5.49 -14.95 -5.59
CA THR A 222 -5.28 -13.53 -5.31
C THR A 222 -6.56 -12.89 -4.78
N SER A 223 -7.71 -13.18 -5.38
CA SER A 223 -9.00 -12.62 -4.94
C SER A 223 -9.38 -13.13 -3.55
N THR A 224 -9.12 -14.41 -3.27
CA THR A 224 -9.33 -15.00 -1.93
C THR A 224 -8.47 -14.30 -0.90
N VAL A 225 -7.17 -14.17 -1.16
CA VAL A 225 -6.25 -13.48 -0.24
C VAL A 225 -6.67 -12.02 -0.04
N LEU A 226 -6.96 -11.32 -1.13
CA LEU A 226 -7.29 -9.91 -1.10
C LEU A 226 -8.56 -9.65 -0.30
N TYR A 227 -9.63 -10.41 -0.57
CA TYR A 227 -10.90 -10.26 0.13
C TYR A 227 -10.72 -10.49 1.63
N GLU A 228 -10.06 -11.59 2.03
CA GLU A 228 -9.90 -11.95 3.45
C GLU A 228 -9.06 -10.90 4.20
N LEU A 229 -7.98 -10.40 3.58
CA LEU A 229 -7.16 -9.34 4.18
C LEU A 229 -7.91 -8.01 4.27
N PHE A 230 -8.58 -7.60 3.19
CA PHE A 230 -9.28 -6.32 3.17
C PHE A 230 -10.53 -6.34 4.07
N GLU A 231 -11.23 -7.47 4.16
CA GLU A 231 -12.32 -7.65 5.11
C GLU A 231 -11.84 -7.50 6.57
N ASN A 232 -10.63 -7.97 6.90
CA ASN A 232 -10.04 -7.72 8.21
C ASN A 232 -9.77 -6.23 8.45
N THR A 233 -9.38 -5.46 7.44
CA THR A 233 -9.25 -4.00 7.58
C THR A 233 -10.60 -3.33 7.87
N GLU A 234 -11.69 -3.79 7.25
CA GLU A 234 -13.03 -3.24 7.48
C GLU A 234 -13.62 -3.68 8.82
N LYS A 235 -13.45 -4.95 9.20
CA LYS A 235 -13.98 -5.47 10.46
C LYS A 235 -13.19 -4.94 11.66
N TRP A 236 -11.87 -4.92 11.57
CA TRP A 236 -10.97 -4.73 12.72
C TRP A 236 -10.04 -3.53 12.57
N GLY A 237 -9.45 -3.34 11.38
CA GLY A 237 -8.48 -2.27 11.12
C GLY A 237 -9.05 -0.86 11.24
N CYS A 238 -10.37 -0.68 11.16
CA CYS A 238 -11.00 0.62 11.36
C CYS A 238 -11.55 0.85 12.77
N ARG A 239 -11.20 0.03 13.77
CA ARG A 239 -11.77 0.15 15.12
C ARG A 239 -10.72 0.39 16.20
N ASP A 240 -11.09 1.13 17.23
CA ASP A 240 -10.28 1.28 18.44
C ASP A 240 -10.48 0.14 19.45
N HIS A 241 -9.93 0.31 20.65
CA HIS A 241 -9.97 -0.66 21.73
C HIS A 241 -11.40 -0.94 22.22
N ASN A 242 -12.30 0.03 22.05
CA ASN A 242 -13.70 -0.06 22.42
C ASN A 242 -14.58 -0.57 21.27
N GLY A 243 -13.99 -0.91 20.12
CA GLY A 243 -14.72 -1.32 18.93
C GLY A 243 -15.38 -0.14 18.18
N ILE A 244 -15.09 1.11 18.56
CA ILE A 244 -15.63 2.29 17.90
C ILE A 244 -14.87 2.50 16.59
N ARG A 245 -15.60 2.80 15.50
CA ARG A 245 -15.00 3.08 14.20
C ARG A 245 -14.16 4.35 14.29
N GLN A 246 -12.91 4.26 13.88
CA GLN A 246 -11.94 5.34 13.83
C GLN A 246 -11.68 5.75 12.39
N LEU A 247 -11.30 7.03 12.24
CA LEU A 247 -10.85 7.57 10.96
C LEU A 247 -9.46 7.02 10.63
N GLY A 248 -9.21 6.75 9.35
CA GLY A 248 -7.95 6.17 8.91
C GLY A 248 -7.91 5.88 7.42
N ALA A 249 -6.71 5.64 6.93
CA ALA A 249 -6.48 5.09 5.61
C ALA A 249 -6.45 3.55 5.66
N ARG A 250 -6.95 2.95 4.58
CA ARG A 250 -6.80 1.53 4.26
C ARG A 250 -6.73 1.38 2.75
N GLY A 251 -6.07 0.36 2.24
CA GLY A 251 -5.94 0.25 0.80
C GLY A 251 -5.33 -1.05 0.33
N ILE A 252 -5.32 -1.16 -0.98
CA ILE A 252 -4.81 -2.27 -1.75
C ILE A 252 -3.83 -1.70 -2.77
N GLN A 253 -2.70 -2.36 -2.94
CA GLN A 253 -1.81 -2.17 -4.08
C GLN A 253 -1.56 -3.51 -4.75
N LEU A 254 -1.62 -3.52 -6.07
CA LEU A 254 -1.44 -4.69 -6.92
C LEU A 254 -0.36 -4.33 -7.94
N ASN A 255 0.69 -5.13 -8.02
CA ASN A 255 1.72 -4.96 -9.05
C ASN A 255 2.02 -6.30 -9.73
N GLU A 256 2.34 -6.28 -11.02
CA GLU A 256 3.06 -7.40 -11.65
C GLU A 256 4.54 -7.06 -11.73
N GLN A 257 5.36 -7.91 -11.13
CA GLN A 257 6.80 -7.80 -11.18
C GLN A 257 7.36 -8.90 -12.08
N THR A 258 7.67 -8.57 -13.34
CA THR A 258 8.26 -9.49 -14.34
C THR A 258 9.71 -9.83 -14.06
N LYS A 259 10.41 -8.95 -13.34
CA LYS A 259 11.71 -9.16 -12.70
C LYS A 259 11.72 -8.28 -11.45
N PRO A 260 11.33 -8.80 -10.27
CA PRO A 260 11.42 -8.02 -9.05
C PRO A 260 12.81 -7.44 -8.95
N ASP A 261 12.91 -6.12 -8.83
CA ASP A 261 14.22 -5.50 -8.71
C ASP A 261 14.79 -5.83 -7.33
N VAL A 262 15.69 -6.80 -7.33
CA VAL A 262 16.42 -7.26 -6.16
C VAL A 262 17.26 -6.12 -5.57
N THR A 263 17.69 -5.15 -6.38
CA THR A 263 18.51 -4.02 -5.93
C THR A 263 17.79 -3.14 -4.92
N HIS A 264 16.46 -3.19 -4.91
CA HIS A 264 15.62 -2.42 -4.00
C HIS A 264 15.03 -3.28 -2.88
N SER A 265 15.20 -4.60 -2.90
CA SER A 265 14.74 -5.48 -1.82
C SER A 265 15.85 -5.69 -0.79
N ASP A 266 15.47 -5.91 0.47
CA ASP A 266 16.40 -6.21 1.56
C ASP A 266 15.95 -7.46 2.33
N GLY A 267 16.87 -8.05 3.11
CA GLY A 267 16.57 -9.13 4.03
C GLY A 267 15.98 -10.39 3.38
N PRO A 268 15.04 -11.08 4.07
CA PRO A 268 14.43 -12.32 3.59
C PRO A 268 13.69 -12.19 2.25
N ALA A 269 13.13 -11.02 1.95
CA ALA A 269 12.45 -10.76 0.67
C ALA A 269 13.43 -10.84 -0.49
N LYS A 270 14.61 -10.20 -0.34
CA LYS A 270 15.70 -10.26 -1.32
C LYS A 270 16.15 -11.70 -1.56
N GLN A 271 16.44 -12.43 -0.47
CA GLN A 271 16.87 -13.83 -0.54
C GLN A 271 15.83 -14.72 -1.23
N PHE A 272 14.54 -14.51 -0.95
CA PHE A 272 13.45 -15.22 -1.58
C PHE A 272 13.43 -14.98 -3.08
N ILE A 273 13.47 -13.73 -3.53
CA ILE A 273 13.43 -13.35 -4.95
C ILE A 273 14.64 -13.93 -5.70
N GLU A 274 15.86 -13.77 -5.13
CA GLU A 274 17.10 -14.29 -5.73
C GLU A 274 17.08 -15.81 -5.89
N SER A 275 16.54 -16.52 -4.89
CA SER A 275 16.44 -17.99 -4.91
C SER A 275 15.33 -18.49 -5.83
N ASN A 276 14.39 -17.63 -6.22
CA ASN A 276 13.16 -18.00 -6.90
C ASN A 276 12.85 -17.12 -8.13
N PRO A 277 13.79 -16.84 -9.04
CA PRO A 277 13.57 -15.87 -10.11
C PRO A 277 12.31 -16.18 -10.93
N GLY A 278 11.54 -15.14 -11.26
CA GLY A 278 10.32 -15.27 -12.06
C GLY A 278 9.45 -14.02 -12.04
N THR A 279 8.28 -14.15 -12.67
CA THR A 279 7.22 -13.15 -12.61
C THR A 279 6.35 -13.38 -11.38
N TYR A 280 6.02 -12.31 -10.67
CA TYR A 280 5.19 -12.33 -9.48
C TYR A 280 4.03 -11.36 -9.61
N PHE A 281 2.89 -11.78 -9.05
CA PHE A 281 1.81 -10.89 -8.70
C PHE A 281 2.03 -10.45 -7.24
N GLU A 282 2.41 -9.19 -7.06
CA GLU A 282 2.53 -8.53 -5.77
C GLU A 282 1.16 -8.03 -5.33
N LEU A 283 0.79 -8.35 -4.10
CA LEU A 283 -0.38 -7.82 -3.43
C LEU A 283 0.04 -7.21 -2.10
N SER A 284 -0.28 -5.94 -1.91
CA SER A 284 -0.18 -5.27 -0.61
C SER A 284 -1.56 -4.85 -0.12
N VAL A 285 -1.88 -5.12 1.15
CA VAL A 285 -3.09 -4.66 1.83
C VAL A 285 -2.69 -3.99 3.12
N PHE A 286 -3.19 -2.78 3.38
CA PHE A 286 -2.84 -2.04 4.58
C PHE A 286 -4.04 -1.34 5.22
N ASP A 287 -3.88 -1.03 6.51
CA ASP A 287 -4.74 -0.14 7.30
C ASP A 287 -3.89 0.72 8.24
N THR A 288 -4.52 1.69 8.88
CA THR A 288 -3.91 2.60 9.87
C THR A 288 -4.61 2.52 11.23
N GLY A 289 -5.12 1.33 11.56
CA GLY A 289 -5.80 1.02 12.81
C GLY A 289 -4.87 0.79 14.00
N LEU A 290 -5.32 -0.04 14.93
CA LEU A 290 -4.55 -0.43 16.11
C LEU A 290 -3.43 -1.43 15.84
N GLY A 291 -3.51 -2.19 14.74
CA GLY A 291 -2.65 -3.33 14.52
C GLY A 291 -3.12 -4.60 15.24
N LEU A 292 -2.47 -5.73 14.92
CA LEU A 292 -2.95 -7.06 15.28
C LEU A 292 -2.93 -7.33 16.78
N ALA A 293 -1.80 -7.11 17.43
CA ALA A 293 -1.63 -7.42 18.85
C ALA A 293 -2.57 -6.60 19.73
N GLN A 294 -2.61 -5.28 19.56
CA GLN A 294 -3.51 -4.40 20.30
C GLN A 294 -4.99 -4.76 20.10
N HIS A 295 -5.38 -5.13 18.88
CA HIS A 295 -6.74 -5.58 18.61
C HIS A 295 -7.06 -6.91 19.32
N ARG A 296 -6.10 -7.84 19.35
CA ARG A 296 -6.24 -9.17 19.95
C ARG A 296 -6.30 -9.12 21.47
N THR A 297 -5.39 -8.39 22.09
CA THR A 297 -5.26 -8.33 23.56
C THR A 297 -6.15 -7.27 24.19
N LYS A 298 -6.64 -6.31 23.38
CA LYS A 298 -7.30 -5.08 23.83
C LYS A 298 -6.43 -4.18 24.70
N GLN A 299 -5.12 -4.43 24.76
CA GLN A 299 -4.15 -3.63 25.52
C GLN A 299 -3.48 -2.58 24.62
N ARG A 300 -2.92 -1.52 25.22
CA ARG A 300 -2.09 -0.56 24.49
C ARG A 300 -0.75 -1.21 24.15
N LEU A 301 -0.10 -0.72 23.10
CA LEU A 301 1.22 -1.23 22.70
C LEU A 301 2.29 -1.04 23.80
N SER A 302 2.17 0.04 24.58
CA SER A 302 3.04 0.34 25.72
C SER A 302 2.96 -0.70 26.85
N ASP A 303 1.84 -1.42 26.92
CA ASP A 303 1.55 -2.37 28.00
C ASP A 303 1.96 -3.80 27.62
N LEU A 304 2.38 -4.00 26.37
CA LEU A 304 2.86 -5.27 25.84
C LEU A 304 4.38 -5.25 25.78
N ASN A 305 5.03 -6.33 26.21
CA ASN A 305 6.40 -6.60 25.79
C ASN A 305 6.41 -7.24 24.37
N LEU A 306 7.60 -7.31 23.74
CA LEU A 306 7.73 -7.82 22.37
C LEU A 306 7.27 -9.27 22.21
N ASN A 307 7.50 -10.13 23.21
CA ASN A 307 7.09 -11.53 23.16
C ASN A 307 5.57 -11.68 23.27
N GLU A 308 4.92 -10.87 24.11
CA GLU A 308 3.46 -10.82 24.20
C GLU A 308 2.84 -10.31 22.89
N GLU A 309 3.44 -9.27 22.31
CA GLU A 309 3.03 -8.74 21.01
C GLU A 309 3.16 -9.80 19.91
N LEU A 310 4.28 -10.53 19.86
CA LEU A 310 4.53 -11.60 18.90
C LEU A 310 3.54 -12.75 19.07
N LYS A 311 3.30 -13.16 20.32
CA LYS A 311 2.34 -14.20 20.65
C LYS A 311 0.95 -13.81 20.17
N ALA A 312 0.50 -12.60 20.47
CA ALA A 312 -0.81 -12.11 20.03
C ALA A 312 -0.91 -12.04 18.48
N CYS A 313 0.16 -11.62 17.80
CA CYS A 313 0.20 -11.62 16.33
C CYS A 313 0.14 -13.04 15.74
N LYS A 314 0.90 -13.98 16.30
CA LYS A 314 0.87 -15.40 15.88
C LYS A 314 -0.50 -16.02 16.16
N GLU A 315 -1.16 -15.66 17.26
CA GLU A 315 -2.53 -16.09 17.52
C GLU A 315 -3.49 -15.54 16.47
N CYS A 316 -3.41 -14.26 16.09
CA CYS A 316 -4.22 -13.71 14.99
C CYS A 316 -4.03 -14.50 13.71
N PHE A 317 -2.79 -14.84 13.36
CA PHE A 317 -2.46 -15.55 12.12
C PHE A 317 -2.93 -17.01 12.13
N ASN A 318 -2.88 -17.67 13.29
CA ASN A 318 -3.22 -19.09 13.44
C ASN A 318 -4.66 -19.35 13.89
N ALA A 319 -5.38 -18.34 14.40
CA ALA A 319 -6.73 -18.52 14.93
C ALA A 319 -7.70 -18.94 13.83
N ASN A 320 -8.38 -20.07 14.05
CA ASN A 320 -9.71 -20.27 13.50
C ASN A 320 -10.65 -19.40 14.35
N PHE A 321 -11.09 -18.23 13.87
CA PHE A 321 -12.05 -17.44 14.65
C PHE A 321 -13.36 -18.24 14.72
N HIS A 322 -13.67 -18.77 15.92
CA HIS A 322 -14.65 -19.83 16.13
C HIS A 322 -16.13 -19.42 15.96
N ASN A 323 -16.44 -18.15 15.71
CA ASN A 323 -17.82 -17.67 15.54
C ASN A 323 -17.98 -16.97 14.19
N GLY A 324 -18.28 -17.76 13.15
CA GLY A 324 -18.74 -17.29 11.84
C GLY A 324 -17.64 -16.67 10.95
N THR A 325 -17.26 -17.38 9.88
CA THR A 325 -16.36 -16.97 8.76
C THR A 325 -14.84 -16.98 8.97
N GLY A 326 -14.34 -17.20 10.18
CA GLY A 326 -12.93 -17.08 10.62
C GLY A 326 -11.80 -17.93 10.02
N LYS A 327 -11.82 -18.26 8.72
CA LYS A 327 -10.76 -19.01 8.03
C LYS A 327 -9.74 -18.12 7.29
N GLY A 328 -9.85 -16.80 7.36
CA GLY A 328 -9.16 -15.89 6.43
C GLY A 328 -7.64 -15.99 6.40
N LEU A 329 -6.97 -15.82 7.54
CA LEU A 329 -5.50 -15.89 7.58
C LEU A 329 -4.96 -17.32 7.39
N LYS A 330 -5.77 -18.35 7.71
CA LYS A 330 -5.47 -19.74 7.37
C LYS A 330 -5.50 -19.98 5.85
N ARG A 331 -6.55 -19.51 5.16
CA ARG A 331 -6.67 -19.62 3.70
C ARG A 331 -5.55 -18.88 2.98
N LEU A 332 -5.16 -17.72 3.52
CA LEU A 332 -3.98 -16.99 3.06
C LEU A 332 -2.73 -17.87 3.11
N LYS A 333 -2.48 -18.55 4.23
CA LYS A 333 -1.35 -19.49 4.35
C LYS A 333 -1.44 -20.61 3.30
N ASP A 334 -2.62 -21.22 3.14
CA ASP A 334 -2.82 -22.29 2.16
C ASP A 334 -2.50 -21.82 0.73
N VAL A 335 -2.86 -20.58 0.38
CA VAL A 335 -2.53 -19.96 -0.91
C VAL A 335 -1.02 -19.73 -1.05
N ILE A 336 -0.37 -19.17 -0.02
CA ILE A 336 1.08 -18.93 -0.02
C ILE A 336 1.84 -20.25 -0.16
N ASP A 337 1.44 -21.30 0.57
CA ASP A 337 2.05 -22.63 0.50
C ASP A 337 1.85 -23.26 -0.88
N ARG A 338 0.62 -23.28 -1.39
CA ARG A 338 0.29 -23.83 -2.71
C ARG A 338 1.11 -23.17 -3.82
N ARG A 339 1.29 -21.85 -3.76
CA ARG A 339 2.06 -21.10 -4.75
C ARG A 339 3.55 -21.02 -4.48
N LYS A 340 4.03 -21.51 -3.32
CA LYS A 340 5.39 -21.28 -2.83
C LYS A 340 5.74 -19.79 -2.83
N GLY A 341 4.77 -18.97 -2.42
CA GLY A 341 4.88 -17.52 -2.38
C GLY A 341 5.67 -17.01 -1.18
N TYR A 342 5.75 -15.68 -1.09
CA TYR A 342 6.35 -14.98 0.04
C TYR A 342 5.32 -14.02 0.65
N PHE A 343 5.42 -13.83 1.96
CA PHE A 343 4.54 -12.98 2.75
C PHE A 343 5.38 -12.21 3.76
N GLN A 344 5.08 -10.92 3.91
CA GLN A 344 5.61 -10.09 4.98
C GLN A 344 4.48 -9.31 5.66
N LEU A 345 4.66 -9.08 6.95
CA LEU A 345 3.70 -8.47 7.86
C LEU A 345 4.41 -7.39 8.69
N ARG A 346 3.96 -6.15 8.56
CA ARG A 346 4.35 -5.06 9.45
C ARG A 346 3.13 -4.66 10.30
N THR A 347 3.28 -4.71 11.62
CA THR A 347 2.24 -4.26 12.58
C THR A 347 2.89 -3.92 13.92
N GLY A 348 2.40 -2.89 14.62
CA GLY A 348 2.97 -2.48 15.91
C GLY A 348 4.49 -2.28 15.83
N ARG A 349 5.26 -2.94 16.68
CA ARG A 349 6.75 -2.97 16.66
C ARG A 349 7.34 -4.15 15.90
N LEU A 350 6.51 -5.01 15.30
CA LEU A 350 6.96 -6.24 14.66
C LEU A 350 7.06 -6.13 13.14
N PHE A 351 8.13 -6.67 12.58
CA PHE A 351 8.24 -6.93 11.16
C PHE A 351 8.55 -8.42 10.96
N LEU A 352 7.54 -9.13 10.46
CA LEU A 352 7.55 -10.59 10.36
C LEU A 352 7.43 -11.02 8.91
N TYR A 353 7.88 -12.23 8.61
CA TYR A 353 7.70 -12.80 7.28
C TYR A 353 7.41 -14.31 7.34
N TYR A 354 6.91 -14.82 6.22
CA TYR A 354 6.64 -16.22 5.97
C TYR A 354 6.94 -16.53 4.50
N HIS A 355 7.46 -17.72 4.24
CA HIS A 355 7.62 -18.23 2.89
C HIS A 355 6.90 -19.57 2.78
N GLY A 356 6.21 -19.78 1.66
CA GLY A 356 5.45 -21.00 1.41
C GLY A 356 6.35 -22.23 1.39
N LYS A 357 5.92 -23.30 2.04
CA LYS A 357 6.65 -24.58 2.11
C LYS A 357 5.80 -25.71 1.52
N GLU A 358 6.44 -26.70 0.90
CA GLU A 358 5.79 -27.99 0.63
C GLU A 358 5.58 -28.69 1.99
N SER A 359 4.40 -28.59 2.57
CA SER A 359 4.08 -29.32 3.81
C SER A 359 2.93 -30.29 3.59
N THR A 360 3.17 -31.56 3.94
CA THR A 360 2.14 -32.61 4.04
C THR A 360 1.47 -32.64 5.41
N LYS A 361 1.85 -31.75 6.35
CA LYS A 361 1.26 -31.67 7.70
C LYS A 361 0.98 -30.21 8.12
N PRO A 362 -0.14 -29.95 8.82
CA PRO A 362 -0.39 -28.64 9.42
C PRO A 362 0.59 -28.41 10.56
N GLN A 363 1.69 -27.69 10.28
CA GLN A 363 2.55 -27.13 11.34
C GLN A 363 1.97 -25.78 11.79
N VAL A 364 2.17 -25.45 13.07
CA VAL A 364 1.94 -24.10 13.60
C VAL A 364 2.69 -23.12 12.69
N THR A 365 2.05 -22.02 12.28
CA THR A 365 2.69 -21.12 11.33
C THR A 365 3.85 -20.40 12.00
N ASP A 366 5.05 -20.64 11.47
CA ASP A 366 6.26 -19.95 11.87
C ASP A 366 6.33 -18.60 11.12
N LEU A 367 5.70 -17.57 11.69
CA LEU A 367 6.10 -16.20 11.38
C LEU A 367 7.50 -15.98 11.94
N PHE A 368 8.43 -15.62 11.07
CA PHE A 368 9.83 -15.36 11.40
C PHE A 368 10.09 -13.86 11.53
N ASP A 369 11.02 -13.48 12.39
CA ASP A 369 11.51 -12.10 12.47
C ASP A 369 12.24 -11.72 11.17
N PHE A 370 11.92 -10.54 10.62
CA PHE A 370 12.49 -10.08 9.35
C PHE A 370 13.99 -9.79 9.43
N HIS A 371 14.49 -9.29 10.56
CA HIS A 371 15.88 -8.83 10.65
C HIS A 371 16.84 -9.95 11.06
N THR A 372 16.44 -10.80 12.01
CA THR A 372 17.29 -11.88 12.56
C THR A 372 17.04 -13.23 11.89
N ASN A 373 16.14 -13.29 10.91
CA ASN A 373 15.71 -14.53 10.29
C ASN A 373 15.08 -15.52 11.30
N GLY A 374 14.40 -14.99 12.32
CA GLY A 374 13.71 -15.77 13.35
C GLY A 374 14.59 -16.29 14.49
N GLN A 375 15.85 -15.86 14.60
CA GLN A 375 16.72 -16.20 15.73
C GLN A 375 16.27 -15.48 17.01
N GLU A 376 15.99 -14.18 16.90
CA GLU A 376 15.54 -13.33 17.99
C GLU A 376 14.50 -12.32 17.49
N ILE A 377 13.60 -11.87 18.36
CA ILE A 377 12.63 -10.85 17.97
C ILE A 377 13.28 -9.46 17.96
N SER A 378 13.14 -8.76 16.84
CA SER A 378 13.65 -7.39 16.68
C SER A 378 12.56 -6.36 17.00
N GLU A 379 12.95 -5.29 17.68
CA GLU A 379 12.06 -4.15 17.91
C GLU A 379 12.18 -3.12 16.78
N PHE A 380 11.10 -2.95 16.01
CA PHE A 380 10.98 -1.85 15.05
C PHE A 380 10.21 -0.67 15.66
N LYS A 381 10.44 0.54 15.13
CA LYS A 381 9.63 1.71 15.48
C LYS A 381 8.17 1.47 15.15
N ALA A 382 7.28 1.64 16.14
CA ALA A 382 5.87 1.31 16.02
C ALA A 382 5.17 2.04 14.86
N ILE A 383 4.50 1.27 13.98
CA ILE A 383 3.63 1.82 12.93
C ILE A 383 2.17 1.73 13.35
N ALA A 384 1.31 2.56 12.75
CA ALA A 384 -0.12 2.36 12.88
C ALA A 384 -0.63 1.25 11.96
N GLY A 385 -1.61 0.52 12.47
CA GLY A 385 -2.34 -0.50 11.74
C GLY A 385 -1.49 -1.71 11.39
N THR A 386 -1.82 -2.26 10.24
CA THR A 386 -1.20 -3.47 9.69
C THR A 386 -0.94 -3.30 8.21
N SER A 387 0.20 -3.74 7.72
CA SER A 387 0.43 -3.93 6.29
C SER A 387 0.88 -5.36 6.00
N TYR A 388 0.23 -5.97 5.03
CA TYR A 388 0.58 -7.26 4.44
C TYR A 388 1.13 -7.01 3.06
N THR A 389 2.25 -7.63 2.70
CA THR A 389 2.75 -7.65 1.31
C THR A 389 3.08 -9.07 0.93
N ILE A 390 2.62 -9.49 -0.25
CA ILE A 390 2.61 -10.88 -0.68
C ILE A 390 3.14 -10.94 -2.10
N LEU A 391 4.05 -11.88 -2.36
CA LEU A 391 4.50 -12.23 -3.71
C LEU A 391 3.97 -13.61 -4.07
N LEU A 392 3.06 -13.67 -5.04
CA LEU A 392 2.55 -14.90 -5.60
C LEU A 392 3.18 -15.14 -6.98
N PRO A 393 3.90 -16.25 -7.20
CA PRO A 393 4.37 -16.60 -8.53
C PRO A 393 3.23 -16.67 -9.54
N SER A 394 3.41 -16.01 -10.70
CA SER A 394 2.38 -15.99 -11.76
C SER A 394 2.15 -17.36 -12.39
N LYS A 395 3.11 -18.30 -12.21
CA LYS A 395 2.99 -19.69 -12.63
C LYS A 395 2.98 -20.59 -11.40
N ASN A 396 2.04 -21.54 -11.37
CA ASN A 396 2.10 -22.61 -10.37
C ASN A 396 3.40 -23.39 -10.53
N ARG A 397 4.10 -23.57 -9.41
CA ARG A 397 5.32 -24.39 -9.32
C ARG A 397 4.95 -25.79 -8.88
N THR A 398 4.07 -26.43 -9.64
CA THR A 398 3.89 -27.89 -9.58
C THR A 398 5.07 -28.54 -10.29
N LYS A 399 5.70 -29.52 -9.65
CA LYS A 399 6.76 -30.33 -10.25
C LYS A 399 6.23 -31.10 -11.45
#